data_AF-A0A1W1UDC4-F1
#
_entry.id   AF-A0A1W1UDC4-F1
#
_cell.length_a   1.000
_cell.length_b   1.000
_cell.length_c   1.000
_cell.angle_alpha   90.00
_cell.angle_beta   90.00
_cell.angle_gamma   90.00
#
_symmetry.space_group_name_H-M   'P 1'
#
loop_
_entity.id
_entity.type
_entity.pdbx_description
1 polymer ?
#
loop_
_entity_poly.entity_id
_entity_poly.type
_entity_poly.pdbx_seq_one_letter_code
_entity_poly.pdbx_strand_id
1 'polypeptide(L)' 'MEEEMGGQLLGLDGRVYVLRVWYEGQQDSEHWRASLREGTHGERRHFGNLDDCIEHLYGELARRSPLG' A
#
# COMPACT_ATOMS: atom_id res chain seq x y z
N MET A 1 5.74 14.74 -16.51
CA MET A 1 4.47 15.46 -16.29
C MET A 1 3.32 14.48 -15.97
N GLU A 2 3.60 13.28 -15.44
CA GLU A 2 2.57 12.33 -14.96
C GLU A 2 2.61 12.21 -13.42
N GLU A 3 3.70 12.65 -12.78
CA GLU A 3 3.89 12.58 -11.32
C GLU A 3 3.08 13.62 -10.54
N GLU A 4 2.73 14.76 -11.16
CA GLU A 4 2.04 15.86 -10.47
C GLU A 4 0.51 15.65 -10.37
N MET A 5 -0.10 14.90 -11.30
CA MET A 5 -1.55 14.69 -11.30
C MET A 5 -2.04 13.70 -10.24
N GLY A 6 -1.19 12.77 -9.77
CA GLY A 6 -1.56 11.81 -8.73
C GLY A 6 -1.75 12.44 -7.34
N GLY A 7 -1.16 13.63 -7.12
CA GLY A 7 -1.23 14.33 -5.83
C GLY A 7 -2.46 15.22 -5.66
N GLN A 8 -3.12 15.64 -6.75
CA GLN A 8 -4.19 16.65 -6.72
C GLN A 8 -5.62 16.10 -6.57
N LEU A 9 -5.81 14.77 -6.56
CA LEU A 9 -7.13 14.14 -6.40
C LEU A 9 -7.59 14.00 -4.93
N LEU A 10 -6.80 14.45 -3.96
CA LEU A 10 -7.14 14.34 -2.54
C LEU A 10 -7.84 15.60 -2.06
N GLY A 11 -9.17 15.56 -2.03
CA GLY A 11 -9.96 16.42 -1.16
C GLY A 11 -9.52 16.26 0.30
N LEU A 12 -9.86 17.25 1.13
CA LEU A 12 -9.30 17.61 2.44
C LEU A 12 -9.07 16.52 3.52
N ASP A 13 -9.45 15.26 3.30
CA ASP A 13 -9.22 14.12 4.22
C ASP A 13 -8.81 12.80 3.50
N GLY A 14 -8.59 12.84 2.18
CA GLY A 14 -8.17 11.67 1.41
C GLY A 14 -6.71 11.31 1.68
N ARG A 15 -6.43 10.09 2.13
CA ARG A 15 -5.06 9.56 2.26
C ARG A 15 -4.73 8.69 1.06
N VAL A 16 -3.55 8.91 0.46
CA VAL A 16 -3.02 8.04 -0.60
C VAL A 16 -2.17 6.95 0.01
N TYR A 17 -2.36 5.73 -0.49
CA TYR A 17 -1.45 4.63 -0.23
C TYR A 17 -0.78 4.23 -1.53
N VAL A 18 0.55 4.12 -1.50
CA VAL A 18 1.34 3.58 -2.61
C VAL A 18 1.62 2.13 -2.32
N LEU A 19 0.94 1.25 -3.04
CA LEU A 19 1.18 -0.19 -3.02
C LEU A 19 2.16 -0.55 -4.14
N ARG A 20 3.23 -1.26 -3.79
CA ARG A 20 4.14 -1.88 -4.76
C ARG A 20 4.09 -3.38 -4.58
N VAL A 21 3.83 -4.11 -5.66
CA VAL A 21 3.85 -5.57 -5.72
C VAL A 21 4.94 -5.98 -6.69
N TRP A 22 5.73 -6.99 -6.33
CA TRP A 22 6.73 -7.56 -7.23
C TRP A 22 6.87 -9.05 -6.99
N TYR A 23 7.29 -9.73 -8.05
CA TYR A 23 7.60 -11.15 -8.01
C TYR A 23 9.08 -11.33 -7.64
N GLU A 24 9.35 -12.16 -6.64
CA GLU A 24 10.69 -12.58 -6.25
C GLU A 24 10.79 -14.08 -6.55
N GLY A 25 11.39 -14.41 -7.68
CA GLY A 25 11.66 -15.78 -8.11
C GLY A 25 13.16 -16.05 -8.09
N GLN A 26 13.61 -16.93 -7.19
CA GLN A 26 14.85 -17.68 -7.39
C GLN A 26 14.52 -19.16 -7.53
N GLN A 27 15.48 -19.93 -8.02
CA GLN A 27 15.35 -21.28 -8.60
C GLN A 27 14.47 -22.29 -7.85
N ASP A 28 14.22 -22.10 -6.54
CA ASP A 28 13.37 -22.94 -5.68
C ASP A 28 12.34 -22.17 -4.82
N SER A 29 12.16 -20.87 -5.01
CA SER A 29 11.22 -20.06 -4.24
C SER A 29 10.50 -19.03 -5.11
N GLU A 30 9.21 -19.28 -5.34
CA GLU A 30 8.30 -18.40 -6.06
C GLU A 30 7.47 -17.62 -5.04
N HIS A 31 7.83 -16.36 -4.78
CA HIS A 31 7.12 -15.56 -3.78
C HIS A 31 6.74 -14.18 -4.31
N TRP A 32 5.45 -13.84 -4.18
CA TRP A 32 4.98 -12.48 -4.35
C TRP A 32 5.27 -11.67 -3.09
N ARG A 33 5.89 -10.51 -3.27
CA ARG A 33 6.19 -9.55 -2.20
C ARG A 33 5.40 -8.27 -2.41
N ALA A 34 5.17 -7.57 -1.31
CA ALA A 34 4.55 -6.26 -1.37
C ALA A 34 5.23 -5.26 -0.42
N SER A 35 5.09 -3.98 -0.74
CA SER A 35 5.36 -2.90 0.19
C SER A 35 4.28 -1.84 0.10
N LEU A 36 3.89 -1.29 1.24
CA LEU A 36 2.92 -0.21 1.36
C LEU A 36 3.58 1.03 1.92
N ARG A 37 3.26 2.19 1.37
CA ARG A 37 3.67 3.49 1.91
C ARG A 37 2.48 4.44 1.96
N GLU A 38 2.30 5.15 3.06
CA GLU A 38 1.34 6.24 3.16
C GLU A 38 1.90 7.51 2.51
N GLY A 39 1.23 8.03 1.48
CA GLY A 39 1.68 9.17 0.70
C GLY A 39 3.05 8.99 0.04
N THR A 40 3.69 10.11 -0.28
CA THR A 40 5.03 10.15 -0.88
C THR A 40 6.16 10.06 0.15
N HIS A 41 5.90 10.50 1.40
CA HIS A 41 6.91 10.63 2.46
C HIS A 41 6.68 9.73 3.69
N GLY A 42 5.61 8.93 3.73
CA GLY A 42 5.36 8.04 4.86
C GLY A 42 6.36 6.89 4.96
N GLU A 43 6.32 6.20 6.09
CA GLU A 43 7.12 5.00 6.32
C GLU A 43 6.68 3.89 5.35
N ARG A 44 7.67 3.17 4.80
CA ARG A 44 7.42 2.04 3.92
C ARG A 44 7.43 0.74 4.73
N ARG A 45 6.30 0.04 4.74
CA ARG A 45 6.17 -1.29 5.31
C ARG A 45 6.35 -2.34 4.23
N HIS A 46 7.10 -3.40 4.54
CA HIS A 46 7.33 -4.54 3.65
C HIS A 46 6.56 -5.77 4.13
N PHE A 47 6.08 -6.58 3.20
CA PHE A 47 5.30 -7.79 3.45
C PHE A 47 5.93 -8.98 2.73
N GLY A 48 6.01 -10.11 3.44
CA GLY A 48 6.58 -11.35 2.93
C GLY A 48 5.64 -12.09 1.97
N ASN A 49 4.35 -11.82 2.02
CA ASN A 49 3.36 -12.35 1.08
C ASN A 49 2.28 -11.27 0.84
N LEU A 50 1.34 -11.54 -0.07
CA LEU A 50 0.25 -10.60 -0.39
C LEU A 50 -0.87 -10.61 0.66
N ASP A 51 -1.15 -11.74 1.29
CA ASP A 51 -2.23 -11.88 2.25
C ASP A 51 -2.01 -10.99 3.49
N ASP A 52 -0.79 -10.98 4.03
CA ASP A 52 -0.38 -10.11 5.14
C ASP A 52 -0.57 -8.62 4.78
N CYS A 53 -0.29 -8.27 3.52
CA CYS A 53 -0.45 -6.90 3.03
C CYS A 53 -1.92 -6.50 2.96
N ILE A 54 -2.77 -7.40 2.47
CA ILE A 54 -4.21 -7.22 2.36
C ILE A 54 -4.84 -7.11 3.75
N GLU A 55 -4.49 -8.01 4.67
CA GLU A 55 -4.98 -7.97 6.05
C GLU A 55 -4.62 -6.65 6.74
N HIS A 56 -3.37 -6.18 6.56
CA HIS A 56 -2.94 -4.90 7.08
C HIS A 56 -3.78 -3.74 6.52
N LEU A 57 -4.01 -3.71 5.20
CA LEU A 57 -4.81 -2.68 4.54
C LEU A 57 -6.25 -2.68 5.04
N TYR A 58 -6.88 -3.84 5.17
CA TYR A 58 -8.22 -3.96 5.73
C TYR A 58 -8.28 -3.43 7.16
N GLY A 59 -7.31 -3.78 8.01
CA GLY A 59 -7.23 -3.27 9.37
C GLY A 59 -7.09 -1.74 9.44
N GLU A 60 -6.27 -1.16 8.57
CA GLU A 60 -6.12 0.31 8.48
C GLU A 60 -7.41 0.99 8.03
N LEU A 61 -8.06 0.46 6.99
CA LEU A 61 -9.31 1.03 6.46
C LEU A 61 -10.48 0.86 7.43
N ALA A 62 -10.59 -0.30 8.09
CA ALA A 62 -11.64 -0.59 9.06
C ALA A 62 -11.51 0.27 10.32
N ARG A 63 -10.30 0.45 10.86
CA ARG A 63 -10.06 1.34 12.01
C ARG A 63 -10.46 2.80 11.76
N ARG A 64 -10.48 3.21 10.49
CA ARG A 64 -10.62 4.61 10.08
C ARG A 64 -11.95 4.90 9.39
N SER A 65 -12.77 3.89 9.12
CA SER A 65 -14.13 4.07 8.60
C SER A 65 -15.02 4.64 9.71
N PRO A 66 -15.57 5.86 9.56
CA PRO A 66 -16.38 6.51 10.58
C PRO A 66 -17.84 6.03 10.55
N LEU A 67 -18.10 4.75 10.22
CA LEU A 67 -19.41 4.15 10.50
C LEU A 67 -19.47 3.76 11.98
N GLY A 68 -19.56 4.81 12.80
CA GLY A 68 -19.81 4.86 14.24
C GLY A 68 -20.23 6.27 14.60
#